data_AF-A0A2V8WHT3-F1
#
_entry.id   AF-A0A2V8WHT3-F1
#
_cell.length_a   1.000
_cell.length_b   1.000
_cell.length_c   1.000
_cell.angle_alpha   90.00
_cell.angle_beta   90.00
_cell.angle_gamma   90.00
#
_symmetry.space_group_name_H-M   'P 1'
#
loop_
_entity.id
_entity.type
_entity.pdbx_description
1 polymer ?
#
loop_
_entity_poly.entity_id
_entity_poly.type
_entity_poly.pdbx_seq_one_letter_code
_entity_poly.pdbx_strand_id
1 'polypeptide(L)'
;MIRNRHRLFFACFLFVLLFAAAGAHAAEEGGSAASEKAAEVFKWINFAIVAGLILWLCLKKAPAFFSRRAAAISSAVTSATAAKAAADAQLREAETKLANLQKEVAELRALAERESAAEVARLRAATQSDAQKIAAAAKAEIEAAERAARLALKALAANLAVDGAESLLAKQLNPQTQEALITSFVNSLEGRPN
;
A
#
# COMPACT_ATOMS: atom_id res chain seq x y z
N MET A 1 16.02 24.51 -42.06
CA MET A 1 17.32 24.29 -42.75
C MET A 1 17.30 23.33 -43.95
N ILE A 2 16.29 22.47 -44.14
CA ILE A 2 16.25 21.50 -45.26
C ILE A 2 15.84 22.16 -46.60
N ARG A 3 15.02 23.22 -46.55
CA ARG A 3 14.52 23.95 -47.74
C ARG A 3 15.64 24.58 -48.59
N ASN A 4 16.72 25.07 -47.98
CA ASN A 4 17.85 25.67 -48.72
C ASN A 4 18.80 24.63 -49.32
N ARG A 5 18.86 23.41 -48.78
CA ARG A 5 19.71 22.33 -49.33
C ARG A 5 19.17 21.78 -50.65
N HIS A 6 17.85 21.60 -50.73
CA HIS A 6 17.21 21.24 -52.00
C HIS A 6 17.30 22.39 -53.00
N ARG A 7 17.15 23.64 -52.56
CA ARG A 7 17.36 24.81 -53.45
C ARG A 7 18.78 24.91 -53.99
N LEU A 8 19.81 24.59 -53.20
CA LEU A 8 21.21 24.61 -53.64
C LEU A 8 21.53 23.47 -54.62
N PHE A 9 21.05 22.25 -54.33
CA PHE A 9 21.19 21.11 -55.25
C PHE A 9 20.40 21.32 -56.54
N PHE A 10 19.18 21.83 -56.44
CA PHE A 10 18.32 22.13 -57.59
C PHE A 10 18.87 23.29 -58.42
N ALA A 11 19.46 24.32 -57.79
CA ALA A 11 20.13 25.41 -58.50
C ALA A 11 21.42 24.94 -59.18
N CYS A 12 22.21 24.05 -58.56
CA CYS A 12 23.38 23.45 -59.20
C CYS A 12 22.99 22.55 -60.37
N PHE A 13 21.94 21.72 -60.20
CA PHE A 13 21.42 20.85 -61.26
C PHE A 13 20.81 21.66 -62.41
N LEU A 14 20.05 22.71 -62.10
CA LEU A 14 19.50 23.65 -63.08
C LEU A 14 20.61 24.42 -63.80
N PHE A 15 21.66 24.84 -63.10
CA PHE A 15 22.82 25.50 -63.70
C PHE A 15 23.59 24.55 -64.63
N VAL A 16 23.79 23.29 -64.23
CA VAL A 16 24.39 22.26 -65.08
C VAL A 16 23.54 21.97 -66.32
N LEU A 17 22.21 21.89 -66.17
CA LEU A 17 21.27 21.72 -67.29
C LEU A 17 21.26 22.91 -68.25
N LEU A 18 21.24 24.14 -67.72
CA LEU A 18 21.21 25.36 -68.54
C LEU A 18 22.53 25.55 -69.31
N PHE A 19 23.66 25.22 -68.70
CA PHE A 19 24.98 25.32 -69.33
C PHE A 19 25.23 24.18 -70.34
N ALA A 20 24.66 22.99 -70.12
CA ALA A 20 24.68 21.89 -71.09
C ALA A 20 23.82 22.20 -72.33
N ALA A 21 22.66 22.84 -72.18
CA ALA A 21 21.82 23.27 -73.29
C ALA A 21 22.50 24.36 -74.15
N ALA A 22 23.24 25.29 -73.53
CA ALA A 22 24.04 26.28 -74.26
C ALA A 22 25.19 25.65 -75.05
N GLY A 23 25.83 24.60 -74.52
CA GLY A 23 26.87 23.84 -75.22
C GLY A 23 26.34 23.00 -76.39
N ALA A 24 25.08 22.56 -76.34
CA ALA A 24 24.42 21.86 -77.44
C ALA A 24 24.09 22.81 -78.61
N HIS A 25 23.61 24.02 -78.32
CA HIS A 25 23.32 25.03 -79.35
C HIS A 25 24.57 25.60 -80.05
N ALA A 26 25.72 25.66 -79.35
CA ALA A 26 26.97 26.11 -79.96
C ALA A 26 27.64 25.06 -80.86
N ALA A 27 27.15 23.80 -80.86
CA ALA A 27 27.71 22.70 -81.65
C ALA A 27 27.02 22.49 -83.01
N GLU A 28 25.91 23.19 -83.29
CA GLU A 28 25.16 23.02 -84.56
C GLU A 28 25.62 23.94 -85.70
N GLU A 29 26.48 24.94 -85.47
CA GLU A 29 27.05 25.78 -86.54
C GLU A 29 28.58 25.62 -86.62
N GLY A 30 29.05 24.66 -87.41
CA GLY A 30 30.48 24.58 -87.76
C GLY A 30 30.92 23.24 -88.32
N GLY A 31 30.61 22.97 -89.59
CA GLY A 31 31.15 21.84 -90.34
C GLY A 31 32.61 22.07 -90.78
N SER A 32 33.57 21.54 -90.03
CA SER A 32 34.90 21.10 -90.52
C SER A 32 35.58 20.25 -89.44
N ALA A 33 36.55 19.39 -89.80
CA ALA A 33 37.25 18.50 -88.86
C ALA A 33 38.00 19.22 -87.72
N ALA A 34 38.24 20.53 -87.83
CA ALA A 34 38.79 21.36 -86.74
C ALA A 34 37.73 21.71 -85.66
N SER A 35 36.44 21.68 -86.02
CA SER A 35 35.30 21.95 -85.14
C SER A 35 35.01 20.78 -84.18
N GLU A 36 35.18 19.53 -84.64
CA GLU A 36 34.96 18.34 -83.78
C GLU A 36 35.93 18.29 -82.59
N LYS A 37 37.20 18.62 -82.80
CA LYS A 37 38.21 18.68 -81.73
C LYS A 37 37.99 19.85 -80.78
N ALA A 38 37.57 21.01 -81.29
CA ALA A 38 37.18 22.15 -80.45
C ALA A 38 35.96 21.83 -79.56
N ALA A 39 34.95 21.15 -80.12
CA ALA A 39 33.78 20.70 -79.38
C ALA A 39 34.12 19.65 -78.31
N GLU A 40 35.04 18.72 -78.60
CA GLU A 40 35.52 17.71 -77.65
C GLU A 40 36.30 18.35 -76.49
N VAL A 41 37.20 19.31 -76.77
CA VAL A 41 37.93 20.07 -75.74
C VAL A 41 36.99 20.89 -74.87
N PHE A 42 35.98 21.53 -75.47
CA PHE A 42 34.98 22.30 -74.72
C PHE A 42 34.16 21.41 -73.77
N LYS A 43 33.79 20.19 -74.19
CA LYS A 43 33.12 19.21 -73.33
C LYS A 43 33.99 18.80 -72.13
N TRP A 44 35.29 18.55 -72.34
CA TRP A 44 36.21 18.21 -71.25
C TRP A 44 36.43 19.36 -70.27
N ILE A 45 36.52 20.60 -70.77
CA ILE A 45 36.61 21.81 -69.92
C ILE A 45 35.33 21.97 -69.10
N ASN A 46 34.16 21.79 -69.72
CA ASN A 46 32.88 21.85 -69.03
C ASN A 46 32.77 20.77 -67.94
N PHE A 47 33.13 19.53 -68.27
CA PHE A 47 33.17 18.43 -67.31
C PHE A 47 34.13 18.74 -66.14
N ALA A 48 35.31 19.31 -66.41
CA ALA A 48 36.25 19.69 -65.37
C ALA A 48 35.70 20.78 -64.44
N ILE A 49 34.96 21.77 -64.98
CA ILE A 49 34.32 22.83 -64.18
C ILE A 49 33.22 22.24 -63.28
N VAL A 50 32.34 21.40 -63.82
CA VAL A 50 31.27 20.76 -63.04
C VAL A 50 31.85 19.79 -62.00
N ALA A 51 32.81 18.96 -62.39
CA ALA A 51 33.50 18.03 -61.49
C ALA A 51 34.23 18.79 -60.37
N GLY A 52 34.90 19.90 -60.69
CA GLY A 52 35.54 20.77 -59.72
C GLY A 52 34.57 21.39 -58.71
N LEU A 53 33.41 21.86 -59.18
CA LEU A 53 32.36 22.43 -58.31
C LEU A 53 31.74 21.37 -57.38
N ILE A 54 31.46 20.18 -57.91
CA ILE A 54 30.95 19.04 -57.12
C ILE A 54 32.00 18.62 -56.09
N LEU A 55 33.26 18.49 -56.49
CA LEU A 55 34.36 18.12 -55.61
C LEU A 55 34.51 19.15 -54.49
N TRP A 56 34.49 20.45 -54.79
CA TRP A 56 34.56 21.51 -53.79
C TRP A 56 33.39 21.47 -52.79
N LEU A 57 32.15 21.25 -53.28
CA LEU A 57 30.97 21.13 -52.42
C LEU A 57 31.04 19.88 -51.53
N CYS A 58 31.45 18.74 -52.09
CA CYS A 58 31.67 17.49 -51.38
C CYS A 58 32.74 17.65 -50.30
N LEU A 59 33.90 18.21 -50.61
CA LEU A 59 34.97 18.45 -49.64
C LEU A 59 34.51 19.39 -48.53
N LYS A 60 33.70 20.41 -48.83
CA LYS A 60 33.22 21.37 -47.84
C LYS A 60 32.08 20.84 -46.96
N LYS A 61 31.26 19.89 -47.44
CA LYS A 61 30.04 19.43 -46.72
C LYS A 61 30.11 17.98 -46.22
N ALA A 62 30.90 17.12 -46.83
CA ALA A 62 31.02 15.72 -46.42
C ALA A 62 31.59 15.56 -45.00
N PRO A 63 32.68 16.25 -44.60
CA PRO A 63 33.25 16.09 -43.26
C PRO A 63 32.24 16.45 -42.15
N ALA A 64 31.47 17.53 -42.35
CA ALA A 64 30.46 17.98 -41.39
C ALA A 64 29.27 17.00 -41.26
N PHE A 65 28.94 16.26 -42.31
CA PHE A 65 27.87 15.27 -42.26
C PHE A 65 28.31 14.01 -41.49
N PHE A 66 29.50 13.49 -41.79
CA PHE A 66 30.04 12.33 -41.10
C PHE A 66 30.34 12.62 -39.63
N SER A 67 30.93 13.79 -39.30
CA SER A 67 31.19 14.18 -37.91
C SER A 67 29.90 14.33 -37.10
N ARG A 68 28.84 14.93 -37.67
CA ARG A 68 27.54 15.04 -37.00
C ARG A 68 26.91 13.67 -36.73
N ARG A 69 27.01 12.73 -37.66
CA ARG A 69 26.50 11.36 -37.46
C ARG A 69 27.33 10.59 -36.42
N ALA A 70 28.65 10.69 -36.49
CA ALA A 70 29.54 10.09 -35.50
C ALA A 70 29.28 10.63 -34.09
N ALA A 71 29.11 11.95 -33.96
CA ALA A 71 28.75 12.59 -32.69
C ALA A 71 27.38 12.14 -32.17
N ALA A 72 26.37 12.02 -33.06
CA ALA A 72 25.05 11.53 -32.67
C ALA A 72 25.08 10.07 -32.19
N ILE A 73 25.83 9.20 -32.89
CA ILE A 73 26.00 7.79 -32.49
C ILE A 73 26.77 7.70 -31.17
N SER A 74 27.88 8.42 -31.04
CA SER A 74 28.65 8.46 -29.80
C SER A 74 27.79 8.94 -28.63
N SER A 75 27.01 10.00 -28.82
CA SER A 75 26.08 10.49 -27.79
C SER A 75 25.01 9.45 -27.42
N ALA A 76 24.46 8.74 -28.41
CA ALA A 76 23.46 7.70 -28.16
C ALA A 76 24.05 6.47 -27.43
N VAL A 77 25.29 6.09 -27.75
CA VAL A 77 26.00 5.01 -27.05
C VAL A 77 26.31 5.42 -25.61
N THR A 78 26.79 6.64 -25.40
CA THR A 78 27.06 7.16 -24.05
C THR A 78 25.79 7.23 -23.22
N SER A 79 24.68 7.73 -23.77
CA SER A 79 23.41 7.79 -23.04
C SER A 79 22.83 6.41 -22.75
N ALA A 80 22.91 5.46 -23.69
CA ALA A 80 22.50 4.08 -23.46
C ALA A 80 23.35 3.39 -22.39
N THR A 81 24.67 3.63 -22.38
CA THR A 81 25.57 3.09 -21.37
C THR A 81 25.28 3.67 -19.99
N ALA A 82 25.03 4.98 -19.90
CA ALA A 82 24.64 5.64 -18.66
C ALA A 82 23.28 5.14 -18.15
N ALA A 83 22.29 4.96 -19.03
CA ALA A 83 20.98 4.42 -18.69
C ALA A 83 21.07 2.97 -18.19
N LYS A 84 21.89 2.14 -18.86
CA LYS A 84 22.15 0.77 -18.40
C LYS A 84 22.82 0.76 -17.02
N ALA A 85 23.85 1.57 -16.81
CA ALA A 85 24.52 1.66 -15.51
C ALA A 85 23.58 2.11 -14.39
N ALA A 86 22.66 3.05 -14.67
CA ALA A 86 21.65 3.48 -13.72
C ALA A 86 20.63 2.36 -13.42
N ALA A 87 20.19 1.61 -14.43
CA ALA A 87 19.30 0.47 -14.25
C ALA A 87 19.97 -0.65 -13.43
N ASP A 88 21.23 -0.99 -13.74
CA ASP A 88 22.01 -1.99 -13.00
C ASP A 88 22.21 -1.56 -11.53
N ALA A 89 22.41 -0.27 -11.26
CA ALA A 89 22.49 0.26 -9.90
C ALA A 89 21.16 0.12 -9.14
N GLN A 90 20.03 0.48 -9.78
CA GLN A 90 18.70 0.31 -9.19
C GLN A 90 18.37 -1.16 -8.93
N LEU A 91 18.76 -2.06 -9.84
CA LEU A 91 18.57 -3.49 -9.67
C LEU A 91 19.32 -4.00 -8.43
N ARG A 92 20.60 -3.64 -8.28
CA ARG A 92 21.40 -4.02 -7.09
C ARG A 92 20.81 -3.48 -5.79
N GLU A 93 20.31 -2.24 -5.81
CA GLU A 93 19.64 -1.65 -4.64
C GLU A 93 18.36 -2.41 -4.29
N ALA A 94 17.55 -2.75 -5.29
CA ALA A 94 16.33 -3.52 -5.11
C ALA A 94 16.61 -4.95 -4.60
N GLU A 95 17.63 -5.63 -5.14
CA GLU A 95 18.08 -6.95 -4.67
C GLU A 95 18.55 -6.89 -3.21
N THR A 96 19.31 -5.86 -2.84
CA THR A 96 19.77 -5.65 -1.47
C THR A 96 18.59 -5.43 -0.52
N LYS A 97 17.63 -4.59 -0.91
CA LYS A 97 16.39 -4.37 -0.15
C LYS A 97 15.60 -5.67 -0.01
N LEU A 98 15.48 -6.46 -1.07
CA LEU A 98 14.75 -7.72 -1.05
C LEU A 98 15.41 -8.75 -0.11
N ALA A 99 16.74 -8.82 -0.11
CA ALA A 99 17.49 -9.66 0.82
C ALA A 99 17.28 -9.24 2.28
N ASN A 100 17.31 -7.93 2.56
CA ASN A 100 17.05 -7.40 3.90
C ASN A 100 15.60 -7.64 4.36
N LEU A 101 14.63 -7.49 3.47
CA LEU A 101 13.21 -7.73 3.77
C LEU A 101 12.96 -9.17 4.24
N GLN A 102 13.65 -10.17 3.67
CA GLN A 102 13.51 -11.55 4.15
C GLN A 102 13.96 -11.71 5.61
N LYS A 103 15.04 -11.01 5.99
CA LYS A 103 15.54 -10.99 7.37
C LYS A 103 14.57 -10.27 8.29
N GLU A 104 14.09 -9.08 7.91
CA GLU A 104 13.11 -8.31 8.67
C GLU A 104 11.81 -9.11 8.89
N VAL A 105 11.32 -9.80 7.86
CA VAL A 105 10.14 -10.67 7.97
C VAL A 105 10.39 -11.82 8.94
N ALA A 106 11.56 -12.44 8.92
CA ALA A 106 11.91 -13.50 9.86
C ALA A 106 11.98 -12.98 11.31
N GLU A 107 12.59 -11.81 11.51
CA GLU A 107 12.65 -11.15 12.82
C GLU A 107 11.25 -10.77 13.34
N LEU A 108 10.39 -10.21 12.48
CA LEU A 108 9.01 -9.88 12.82
C LEU A 108 8.18 -11.11 13.19
N ARG A 109 8.33 -12.22 12.45
CA ARG A 109 7.67 -13.49 12.78
C ARG A 109 8.11 -14.02 14.13
N ALA A 110 9.43 -14.04 14.38
CA ALA A 110 9.97 -14.50 15.66
C ALA A 110 9.51 -13.61 16.83
N LEU A 111 9.42 -12.29 16.63
CA LEU A 111 8.88 -11.37 17.62
C LEU A 111 7.39 -11.65 17.88
N ALA A 112 6.58 -11.76 16.82
CA ALA A 112 5.14 -12.01 16.93
C ALA A 112 4.85 -13.35 17.63
N GLU A 113 5.62 -14.40 17.37
CA GLU A 113 5.49 -15.69 18.06
C GLU A 113 5.79 -15.57 19.56
N ARG A 114 6.86 -14.85 19.93
CA ARG A 114 7.23 -14.61 21.33
C ARG A 114 6.18 -13.78 22.07
N GLU A 115 5.71 -12.69 21.45
CA GLU A 115 4.68 -11.83 22.01
C GLU A 115 3.35 -12.57 22.14
N SER A 116 2.96 -13.34 21.12
CA SER A 116 1.74 -14.16 21.17
C SER A 116 1.79 -15.19 22.29
N ALA A 117 2.90 -15.91 22.45
CA ALA A 117 3.07 -16.88 23.52
C ALA A 117 2.99 -16.22 24.91
N ALA A 118 3.65 -15.07 25.10
CA ALA A 118 3.61 -14.31 26.34
C ALA A 118 2.19 -13.79 26.65
N GLU A 119 1.49 -13.26 25.65
CA GLU A 119 0.15 -12.71 25.81
C GLU A 119 -0.88 -13.80 26.11
N VAL A 120 -0.77 -14.96 25.46
CA VAL A 120 -1.62 -16.12 25.76
C VAL A 120 -1.41 -16.59 27.21
N ALA A 121 -0.17 -16.62 27.70
CA ALA A 121 0.11 -16.97 29.09
C ALA A 121 -0.49 -15.94 30.07
N ARG A 122 -0.32 -14.65 29.78
CA ARG A 122 -0.90 -13.55 30.56
C ARG A 122 -2.43 -13.63 30.61
N LEU A 123 -3.06 -13.83 29.46
CA LEU A 123 -4.51 -13.92 29.34
C LEU A 123 -5.04 -15.14 30.10
N ARG A 124 -4.40 -16.31 29.97
CA ARG A 124 -4.79 -17.50 30.73
C ARG A 124 -4.72 -17.27 32.24
N ALA A 125 -3.65 -16.65 32.73
CA ALA A 125 -3.50 -16.34 34.15
C ALA A 125 -4.58 -15.36 34.64
N ALA A 126 -4.86 -14.31 33.86
CA ALA A 126 -5.92 -13.36 34.17
C ALA A 126 -7.31 -14.02 34.18
N THR A 127 -7.64 -14.80 33.15
CA THR A 127 -8.90 -15.53 33.05
C THR A 127 -9.07 -16.52 34.20
N GLN A 128 -8.02 -17.24 34.60
CA GLN A 128 -8.08 -18.16 35.74
C GLN A 128 -8.34 -17.43 37.06
N SER A 129 -7.65 -16.30 37.29
CA SER A 129 -7.90 -15.43 38.44
C SER A 129 -9.35 -14.94 38.45
N ASP A 130 -9.85 -14.47 37.31
CA ASP A 130 -11.20 -13.92 37.23
C ASP A 130 -12.27 -15.00 37.40
N ALA A 131 -12.04 -16.20 36.84
CA ALA A 131 -12.90 -17.35 37.08
C ALA A 131 -12.96 -17.72 38.58
N GLN A 132 -11.82 -17.68 39.28
CA GLN A 132 -11.79 -17.92 40.73
C GLN A 132 -12.55 -16.85 41.51
N LYS A 133 -12.40 -15.58 41.15
CA LYS A 133 -13.14 -14.46 41.79
C LYS A 133 -14.64 -14.60 41.56
N ILE A 134 -15.07 -14.91 40.34
CA ILE A 134 -16.48 -15.14 39.99
C ILE A 134 -17.03 -16.30 40.81
N ALA A 135 -16.31 -17.43 40.88
CA ALA A 135 -16.74 -18.58 41.67
C ALA A 135 -16.86 -18.26 43.17
N ALA A 136 -15.90 -17.50 43.72
CA ALA A 136 -15.94 -17.07 45.12
C ALA A 136 -17.12 -16.12 45.40
N ALA A 137 -17.36 -15.15 44.51
CA ALA A 137 -18.49 -14.23 44.61
C ALA A 137 -19.83 -14.97 44.53
N ALA A 138 -19.98 -15.87 43.55
CA ALA A 138 -21.18 -16.69 43.39
C ALA A 138 -21.45 -17.56 44.62
N LYS A 139 -20.40 -18.18 45.21
CA LYS A 139 -20.54 -18.95 46.44
C LYS A 139 -21.02 -18.08 47.60
N ALA A 140 -20.42 -16.89 47.78
CA ALA A 140 -20.82 -15.96 48.83
C ALA A 140 -22.27 -15.48 48.66
N GLU A 141 -22.71 -15.25 47.41
CA GLU A 141 -24.09 -14.87 47.08
C GLU A 141 -25.08 -16.00 47.36
N ILE A 142 -24.76 -17.24 46.98
CA ILE A 142 -25.57 -18.43 47.29
C ILE A 142 -25.71 -18.58 48.81
N GLU A 143 -24.62 -18.50 49.56
CA GLU A 143 -24.67 -18.62 51.02
C GLU A 143 -25.51 -17.50 51.67
N ALA A 144 -25.44 -16.27 51.14
CA ALA A 144 -26.27 -15.17 51.61
C ALA A 144 -27.76 -15.40 51.30
N ALA A 145 -28.08 -15.86 50.09
CA ALA A 145 -29.43 -16.20 49.67
C ALA A 145 -30.00 -17.36 50.50
N GLU A 146 -29.21 -18.39 50.78
CA GLU A 146 -29.61 -19.51 51.65
C GLU A 146 -29.94 -19.03 53.07
N ARG A 147 -29.10 -18.17 53.66
CA ARG A 147 -29.38 -17.60 54.98
C ARG A 147 -30.66 -16.79 54.99
N ALA A 148 -30.87 -15.96 53.98
CA ALA A 148 -32.09 -15.16 53.83
C ALA A 148 -33.34 -16.07 53.68
N ALA A 149 -33.27 -17.09 52.83
CA ALA A 149 -34.36 -18.05 52.63
C ALA A 149 -34.69 -18.83 53.91
N ARG A 150 -33.68 -19.28 54.66
CA ARG A 150 -33.87 -19.95 55.96
C ARG A 150 -34.55 -19.03 56.98
N LEU A 151 -34.17 -17.76 57.02
CA LEU A 151 -34.81 -16.79 57.92
C LEU A 151 -36.27 -16.55 57.53
N ALA A 152 -36.54 -16.38 56.23
CA ALA A 152 -37.89 -16.22 55.71
C ALA A 152 -38.79 -17.44 56.03
N LEU A 153 -38.28 -18.66 55.88
CA LEU A 153 -39.01 -19.89 56.24
C LEU A 153 -39.30 -19.98 57.74
N LYS A 154 -38.34 -19.60 58.59
CA LYS A 154 -38.55 -19.56 60.05
C LYS A 154 -39.63 -18.54 60.44
N ALA A 155 -39.60 -17.35 59.83
CA ALA A 155 -40.62 -16.33 60.08
C ALA A 155 -42.01 -16.80 59.64
N LEU A 156 -42.11 -17.43 58.46
CA LEU A 156 -43.37 -18.01 57.98
C LEU A 156 -43.89 -19.10 58.92
N ALA A 157 -43.02 -20.02 59.36
CA ALA A 157 -43.40 -21.09 60.28
C ALA A 157 -43.85 -20.54 61.65
N ALA A 158 -43.19 -19.50 62.16
CA ALA A 158 -43.58 -18.84 63.40
C ALA A 158 -44.96 -18.19 63.26
N ASN A 159 -45.23 -17.49 62.15
CA ASN A 159 -46.54 -16.89 61.89
C ASN A 159 -47.64 -17.96 61.81
N LEU A 160 -47.42 -19.04 61.04
CA LEU A 160 -48.38 -20.14 60.94
C LEU A 160 -48.63 -20.83 62.29
N ALA A 161 -47.62 -20.93 63.15
CA ALA A 161 -47.76 -21.48 64.49
C ALA A 161 -48.61 -20.56 65.40
N VAL A 162 -48.41 -19.24 65.32
CA VAL A 162 -49.23 -18.25 66.03
C VAL A 162 -50.68 -18.30 65.55
N ASP A 163 -50.91 -18.26 64.24
CA ASP A 163 -52.25 -18.35 63.63
C ASP A 163 -52.97 -19.64 64.05
N GLY A 164 -52.24 -20.76 64.07
CA GLY A 164 -52.74 -22.05 64.52
C GLY A 164 -53.09 -22.07 66.02
N ALA A 165 -52.23 -21.50 66.86
CA ALA A 165 -52.46 -21.38 68.29
C ALA A 165 -53.68 -20.48 68.59
N GLU A 166 -53.82 -19.36 67.89
CA GLU A 166 -54.98 -18.47 68.00
C GLU A 166 -56.28 -19.20 67.62
N SER A 167 -56.27 -19.95 66.51
CA SER A 167 -57.42 -20.75 66.08
C SER A 167 -57.81 -21.82 67.11
N LEU A 168 -56.83 -22.46 67.76
CA LEU A 168 -57.09 -23.44 68.82
C LEU A 168 -57.62 -22.77 70.09
N LEU A 169 -57.05 -21.65 70.51
CA LEU A 169 -57.47 -20.90 71.69
C LEU A 169 -58.91 -20.38 71.51
N ALA A 170 -59.24 -19.85 70.33
CA ALA A 170 -60.59 -19.41 70.00
C ALA A 170 -61.63 -20.54 70.11
N LYS A 171 -61.26 -21.80 69.82
CA LYS A 171 -62.14 -22.97 69.97
C LYS A 171 -62.26 -23.45 71.42
N GLN A 172 -61.25 -23.24 72.26
CA GLN A 172 -61.23 -23.70 73.66
C GLN A 172 -61.73 -22.65 74.66
N LEU A 173 -61.83 -21.38 74.27
CA LEU A 173 -62.35 -20.29 75.08
C LEU A 173 -63.82 -20.53 75.45
N ASN A 174 -64.05 -20.83 76.73
CA ASN A 174 -65.35 -20.94 77.37
C ASN A 174 -65.36 -20.12 78.68
N PRO A 175 -66.53 -19.83 79.28
CA PRO A 175 -66.63 -18.96 80.46
C PRO A 175 -65.78 -19.44 81.66
N GLN A 176 -65.69 -20.75 81.87
CA GLN A 176 -64.90 -21.35 82.96
C GLN A 176 -63.39 -21.13 82.76
N THR A 177 -62.92 -21.22 81.51
CA THR A 177 -61.51 -20.99 81.17
C THR A 177 -61.14 -19.52 81.30
N GLN A 178 -62.05 -18.59 80.98
CA GLN A 178 -61.85 -17.15 81.20
C GLN A 178 -61.73 -16.78 82.68
N GLU A 179 -62.59 -17.32 83.54
CA GLU A 179 -62.54 -17.09 84.99
C GLU A 179 -61.24 -17.63 85.62
N ALA A 180 -60.79 -18.82 85.18
CA ALA A 180 -59.51 -19.39 85.60
C ALA A 180 -58.31 -18.52 85.16
N LEU A 181 -58.33 -17.97 83.94
CA LEU A 181 -57.28 -17.06 83.45
C LEU A 181 -57.22 -15.77 84.28
N ILE A 182 -58.35 -15.15 84.57
CA ILE A 182 -58.43 -13.92 85.40
C ILE A 182 -57.87 -14.19 86.79
N THR A 183 -58.27 -15.29 87.42
CA THR A 183 -57.78 -15.69 88.75
C THR A 183 -56.27 -15.92 88.75
N SER A 184 -55.73 -16.59 87.72
CA SER A 184 -54.28 -16.80 87.59
C SER A 184 -53.50 -15.51 87.38
N PHE A 185 -54.04 -14.56 86.64
CA PHE A 185 -53.42 -13.27 86.39
C PHE A 185 -53.32 -12.43 87.67
N VAL A 186 -54.42 -12.34 88.43
CA VAL A 186 -54.44 -11.65 89.73
C VAL A 186 -53.40 -12.24 90.68
N ASN A 187 -53.34 -13.57 90.80
CA ASN A 187 -52.33 -14.24 91.63
C ASN A 187 -50.89 -13.96 91.15
N SER A 188 -50.66 -13.82 89.84
CA SER A 188 -49.33 -13.51 89.30
C SER A 188 -48.86 -12.08 89.58
N LEU A 189 -49.81 -11.15 89.76
CA LEU A 189 -49.53 -9.77 90.14
C LEU A 189 -49.25 -9.65 91.63
N GLU A 190 -49.92 -10.43 92.46
CA GLU A 190 -49.65 -10.51 93.90
C GLU A 190 -48.28 -11.15 94.21
N GLY A 191 -47.77 -12.01 93.32
CA GLY A 191 -46.49 -12.72 93.46
C GLY A 191 -45.23 -12.00 92.95
N ARG A 192 -45.32 -10.79 92.38
CA ARG A 192 -44.14 -9.98 92.00
C ARG A 192 -43.88 -8.89 93.04
N PRO A 193 -42.97 -9.10 94.02
CA PRO A 193 -42.42 -8.01 94.80
C PRO A 193 -41.55 -7.14 93.88
N ASN A 194 -41.65 -5.81 94.04
CA ASN A 194 -40.85 -4.81 93.32
C ASN A 194 -39.35 -5.09 93.37
#